data_AF-A0A8I0SVR3-F1
#
_entry.id   AF-A0A8I0SVR3-F1
#
_cell.length_a   1.000
_cell.length_b   1.000
_cell.length_c   1.000
_cell.angle_alpha   90.00
_cell.angle_beta   90.00
_cell.angle_gamma   90.00
#
_symmetry.space_group_name_H-M   'P 1'
#
loop_
_entity.id
_entity.type
_entity.pdbx_description
1 polymer ?
#
loop_
_entity_poly.entity_id
_entity_poly.type
_entity_poly.pdbx_seq_one_letter_code
_entity_poly.pdbx_strand_id
1 'polypeptide(L)'
;MRIKGPLQVNNGDAIRVAVRAGVGVAVFPDFLIDADLRANTLIPLLPEFDMPQLGIYAVYPPTRYLSAKVRKFVDFLVDRFGNKSCWRVTSPQEGNK
;
A
#
# COMPACT_ATOMS: atom_id res chain seq x y z
N MET A 1 18.96 -3.22 -0.20
CA MET A 1 18.85 -3.82 1.15
C MET A 1 18.23 -5.21 1.01
N ARG A 2 18.85 -6.25 1.59
CA ARG A 2 18.36 -7.64 1.46
C ARG A 2 17.83 -8.09 2.82
N ILE A 3 16.51 -8.21 2.94
CA ILE A 3 15.84 -8.60 4.20
C ILE A 3 16.04 -10.10 4.39
N LYS A 4 16.69 -10.49 5.50
CA LYS A 4 16.78 -11.88 5.94
C LYS A 4 15.66 -12.14 6.93
N GLY A 5 14.89 -13.19 6.73
CA GLY A 5 13.78 -13.56 7.59
C GLY A 5 13.41 -15.03 7.42
N PRO A 6 12.54 -15.56 8.30
CA PRO A 6 12.13 -16.97 8.28
C PRO A 6 11.28 -17.33 7.05
N LEU A 7 10.76 -16.33 6.33
CA LEU A 7 9.96 -16.50 5.12
C LEU A 7 10.34 -15.43 4.09
N GLN A 8 10.48 -15.84 2.84
CA GLN A 8 10.64 -14.93 1.70
C GLN A 8 9.64 -15.31 0.62
N VAL A 9 8.77 -14.37 0.28
CA VAL A 9 7.74 -14.54 -0.76
C VAL A 9 7.62 -13.24 -1.55
N ASN A 10 7.13 -13.34 -2.79
CA ASN A 10 6.97 -12.22 -3.71
C ASN A 10 5.52 -11.71 -3.80
N ASN A 11 4.63 -12.17 -2.91
CA ASN A 11 3.22 -11.79 -2.90
C ASN A 11 2.87 -11.16 -1.54
N GLY A 12 2.35 -9.94 -1.56
CA GLY A 12 1.93 -9.20 -0.36
C GLY A 12 0.84 -9.91 0.45
N ASP A 13 -0.13 -10.56 -0.20
CA ASP A 13 -1.19 -11.29 0.50
C ASP A 13 -0.64 -12.49 1.27
N ALA A 14 0.34 -13.20 0.69
CA ALA A 14 1.00 -14.31 1.38
C ALA A 14 1.78 -13.82 2.61
N ILE A 15 2.46 -12.66 2.50
CA ILE A 15 3.12 -12.02 3.65
C ILE A 15 2.07 -11.64 4.71
N ARG A 16 0.95 -11.05 4.31
CA ARG A 16 -0.15 -10.65 5.21
C ARG A 16 -0.68 -11.84 6.00
N VAL A 17 -0.92 -12.97 5.36
CA VAL A 17 -1.34 -14.22 6.05
C VAL A 17 -0.26 -14.69 7.03
N ALA A 18 1.01 -14.68 6.64
CA ALA A 18 2.11 -15.10 7.51
C ALA A 18 2.26 -14.18 8.74
N VAL A 19 2.14 -12.86 8.56
CA VAL A 19 2.20 -11.87 9.65
C VAL A 19 1.01 -12.06 10.59
N ARG A 20 -0.20 -12.28 10.07
CA ARG A 20 -1.38 -12.60 10.90
C ARG A 20 -1.23 -13.91 11.68
N ALA A 21 -0.45 -14.85 11.16
CA ALA A 21 -0.11 -16.09 11.85
C ALA A 21 1.05 -15.94 12.87
N GLY A 22 1.60 -14.74 13.05
CA GLY A 22 2.67 -14.47 14.01
C GLY A 22 4.08 -14.85 13.54
N VAL A 23 4.29 -15.05 12.23
CA VAL A 23 5.61 -15.42 11.67
C VAL A 23 6.62 -14.26 11.80
N GLY A 24 6.16 -13.02 11.91
CA GLY A 24 7.02 -11.86 12.10
C GLY A 24 6.31 -10.55 11.78
N VAL A 25 7.12 -9.51 11.49
CA VAL A 25 6.67 -8.16 11.13
C VAL A 25 7.00 -7.86 9.67
N ALA A 26 6.18 -7.05 8.99
CA ALA A 26 6.42 -6.66 7.61
C ALA A 26 5.95 -5.24 7.33
N VAL A 27 6.50 -4.65 6.27
CA VAL A 27 6.05 -3.35 5.73
C VAL A 27 5.00 -3.63 4.67
N PHE A 28 3.85 -2.98 4.78
CA PHE A 28 2.75 -3.12 3.84
C PHE A 28 2.35 -1.76 3.27
N PRO A 29 1.85 -1.72 2.03
CA PRO A 29 1.09 -0.56 1.57
C PRO A 29 -0.28 -0.54 2.24
N ASP A 30 -0.77 0.64 2.60
CA ASP A 30 -1.99 0.78 3.40
C ASP A 30 -3.23 0.12 2.75
N PHE A 31 -3.34 0.18 1.42
CA PHE A 31 -4.48 -0.39 0.69
C PHE A 31 -4.64 -1.91 0.90
N LEU A 32 -3.56 -2.62 1.26
CA LEU A 32 -3.59 -4.06 1.44
C LEU A 32 -4.04 -4.47 2.84
N ILE A 33 -3.78 -3.61 3.84
CA ILE A 33 -3.98 -3.94 5.26
C ILE A 33 -5.04 -3.06 5.94
N ASP A 34 -5.67 -2.14 5.23
CA ASP A 34 -6.71 -1.26 5.78
C ASP A 34 -7.83 -2.03 6.52
N ALA A 35 -8.29 -3.16 5.98
CA ALA A 35 -9.26 -4.02 6.65
C ALA A 35 -8.73 -4.66 7.94
N ASP A 36 -7.45 -5.05 7.96
CA ASP A 36 -6.83 -5.66 9.14
C ASP A 36 -6.59 -4.64 10.25
N LEU A 37 -6.25 -3.41 9.87
CA LEU A 37 -6.08 -2.28 10.79
C LEU A 37 -7.43 -1.89 11.39
N ARG A 38 -8.49 -1.80 10.58
CA ARG A 38 -9.87 -1.58 11.08
C ARG A 38 -10.35 -2.70 12.00
N ALA A 39 -9.93 -3.93 11.77
CA ALA A 39 -10.27 -5.08 12.60
C ALA A 39 -9.32 -5.30 13.79
N ASN A 40 -8.29 -4.47 13.98
CA ASN A 40 -7.21 -4.65 14.97
C ASN A 40 -6.51 -6.02 14.91
N THR A 41 -6.55 -6.69 13.75
CA THR A 41 -5.82 -7.95 13.53
C THR A 41 -4.36 -7.71 13.15
N LEU A 42 -4.05 -6.51 12.67
CA LEU A 42 -2.69 -5.98 12.52
C LEU A 42 -2.62 -4.65 13.25
N ILE A 43 -1.45 -4.34 13.80
CA ILE A 43 -1.17 -3.07 14.47
C ILE A 43 0.05 -2.42 13.83
N PRO A 44 0.06 -1.08 13.68
CA PRO A 44 1.23 -0.36 13.20
C PRO A 44 2.35 -0.45 14.23
N LEU A 45 3.57 -0.68 13.75
CA LEU A 45 4.78 -0.64 14.57
C LEU A 45 5.59 0.59 14.15
N LEU A 46 6.15 1.31 15.12
CA LEU A 46 6.95 2.52 14.90
C LEU A 46 6.17 3.65 14.17
N PRO A 47 5.06 4.15 14.75
CA PRO A 47 4.18 5.13 14.09
C PRO A 47 4.87 6.48 13.78
N GLU A 48 6.01 6.76 14.41
CA GLU A 48 6.83 7.97 14.20
C GLU A 48 7.70 7.89 12.94
N PHE A 49 7.91 6.69 12.39
CA PHE A 49 8.77 6.47 11.23
C PHE A 49 7.91 6.26 9.99
N ASP A 50 7.92 7.24 9.09
CA ASP A 50 7.23 7.12 7.80
C ASP A 50 8.19 6.61 6.72
N MET A 51 7.68 5.72 5.86
CA MET A 51 8.44 5.19 4.73
C MET A 51 8.29 6.12 3.52
N PRO A 52 9.28 6.15 2.61
CA PRO A 52 9.16 6.91 1.37
C PRO A 52 7.90 6.50 0.61
N GLN A 53 7.07 7.48 0.25
CA GLN A 53 5.83 7.20 -0.48
C GLN A 53 6.14 6.60 -1.85
N LEU A 54 5.60 5.41 -2.08
CA LEU A 54 5.67 4.74 -3.38
C LEU A 54 4.42 5.09 -4.20
N GLY A 55 4.63 5.50 -5.45
CA GLY A 55 3.56 5.79 -6.39
C GLY A 55 2.97 4.53 -7.03
N ILE A 56 1.67 4.56 -7.33
CA ILE A 56 1.01 3.61 -8.21
C ILE A 56 0.98 4.23 -9.60
N TYR A 57 1.44 3.49 -10.62
CA TYR A 57 1.59 3.99 -11.98
C TYR A 57 0.75 3.18 -12.96
N ALA A 58 0.01 3.86 -13.83
CA ALA A 58 -0.58 3.25 -15.01
C ALA A 58 0.46 3.19 -16.13
N VAL A 59 0.95 2.00 -16.47
CA VAL A 59 1.97 1.79 -17.50
C VAL A 59 1.32 1.24 -18.76
N TYR A 60 1.60 1.86 -19.89
CA TYR A 60 1.14 1.43 -21.22
C TYR A 60 2.26 1.63 -22.26
N PRO A 61 2.26 0.87 -23.37
CA PRO A 61 3.29 0.99 -24.39
C PRO A 61 3.37 2.41 -24.98
N PRO A 62 4.56 2.89 -25.37
CA PRO A 62 4.70 4.17 -26.03
C PRO A 62 4.05 4.09 -27.42
N THR A 63 2.95 4.82 -27.61
CA THR A 63 2.23 4.89 -28.89
C THR A 63 2.18 6.33 -29.40
N ARG A 64 2.35 6.53 -30.71
CA ARG A 64 2.24 7.87 -31.33
C ARG A 64 0.86 8.51 -31.11
N TYR A 65 -0.19 7.70 -31.06
CA TYR A 65 -1.56 8.12 -30.73
C TYR A 65 -2.13 7.19 -29.67
N LEU A 66 -2.32 7.71 -28.45
CA LEU A 66 -3.00 6.97 -27.39
C LEU A 66 -4.48 6.83 -27.76
N SER A 67 -5.00 5.60 -27.79
CA SER A 67 -6.42 5.38 -28.08
C SER A 67 -7.32 6.13 -27.08
N ALA A 68 -8.44 6.67 -27.56
CA ALA A 68 -9.42 7.36 -26.70
C ALA A 68 -9.91 6.45 -25.56
N LYS A 69 -10.03 5.15 -25.81
CA LYS A 69 -10.41 4.15 -24.79
C LYS A 69 -9.40 4.07 -23.65
N VAL A 70 -8.11 3.99 -23.95
CA VAL A 70 -7.06 3.93 -22.91
C VAL A 70 -7.01 5.24 -22.14
N ARG A 71 -7.09 6.38 -22.82
CA ARG A 71 -7.15 7.69 -22.15
C ARG A 71 -8.32 7.76 -21.16
N LYS A 72 -9.53 7.44 -21.61
CA LYS A 72 -10.72 7.44 -20.76
C LYS A 72 -10.61 6.46 -19.59
N PHE A 73 -9.95 5.31 -19.78
CA PHE A 73 -9.70 4.38 -18.68
C PHE A 73 -8.69 4.94 -17.67
N VAL A 74 -7.61 5.58 -18.12
CA VAL A 74 -6.67 6.26 -17.23
C VAL A 74 -7.34 7.40 -16.46
N ASP A 75 -8.15 8.22 -17.14
CA ASP A 75 -8.91 9.30 -16.51
C ASP A 75 -9.80 8.75 -15.38
N PHE A 76 -10.47 7.61 -15.63
CA PHE A 76 -11.27 6.91 -14.61
C PHE A 76 -10.43 6.42 -13.43
N LEU A 77 -9.25 5.83 -13.68
CA LEU A 77 -8.36 5.38 -12.60
C LEU A 77 -7.87 6.57 -11.76
N VAL A 78 -7.52 7.68 -12.40
CA VAL A 78 -7.08 8.90 -11.70
C VAL A 78 -8.22 9.50 -10.88
N ASP A 79 -9.43 9.56 -11.40
CA ASP A 79 -10.59 10.02 -10.63
C ASP A 79 -10.86 9.11 -9.41
N ARG A 80 -10.77 7.79 -9.60
CA ARG A 80 -11.07 6.80 -8.56
C ARG A 80 -9.99 6.68 -7.47
N PHE A 81 -8.72 6.86 -7.84
CA PHE A 81 -7.55 6.54 -7.00
C PHE A 81 -6.59 7.72 -6.78
N GLY A 82 -6.74 8.82 -7.52
CA GLY A 82 -5.84 9.99 -7.46
C GLY A 82 -6.02 10.85 -6.22
N ASN A 83 -7.15 10.71 -5.49
CA ASN A 83 -7.32 11.38 -4.21
C ASN A 83 -6.56 10.62 -3.10
N LYS A 84 -5.61 11.32 -2.46
CA LYS A 84 -4.44 10.80 -1.75
C LYS A 84 -4.68 9.97 -0.47
N SER A 85 -5.90 9.55 -0.13
CA SER A 85 -6.18 9.16 1.26
C SER A 85 -7.25 8.12 1.51
N CYS A 86 -7.92 7.54 0.51
CA CYS A 86 -9.02 6.62 0.82
C CYS A 86 -8.58 5.31 1.50
N TRP A 87 -7.28 5.04 1.57
CA TRP A 87 -6.68 3.97 2.36
C TRP A 87 -5.60 4.46 3.34
N ARG A 88 -5.36 5.78 3.47
CA ARG A 88 -4.29 6.25 4.36
C ARG A 88 -4.72 6.02 5.80
N VAL A 89 -4.01 5.16 6.50
CA VAL A 89 -4.13 5.05 7.94
C VAL A 89 -3.29 6.17 8.54
N THR A 90 -3.95 7.20 9.05
CA THR A 90 -3.28 8.27 9.78
C THR A 90 -2.68 7.69 11.05
N SER A 91 -1.36 7.80 11.22
CA SER A 91 -0.74 7.67 12.54
C SER A 91 -1.45 8.64 13.50
N PRO A 92 -1.76 8.23 14.75
CA PRO A 92 -2.30 9.15 15.73
C PRO A 92 -1.38 10.37 15.83
N GLN A 93 -1.91 11.54 15.49
CA GLN A 93 -1.28 12.82 15.82
C GLN A 93 -1.45 13.01 17.32
N GLU A 94 -0.47 12.56 18.11
CA GLU A 94 -0.38 13.01 19.50
C GLU A 94 0.08 14.47 19.49
N GLY A 95 -0.91 15.36 19.59
CA GLY A 95 -0.66 16.68 20.11
C GLY A 95 -0.27 16.61 21.58
N ASN A 96 0.71 17.44 21.94
CA ASN A 96 0.83 18.09 23.24
C ASN A 96 1.43 17.28 24.41
N LYS A 97 2.76 17.20 24.49
CA LYS A 97 3.62 18.07 25.31
C LYS A 97 5.09 17.70 25.18
#